data_AF-A0A382M211-F1
#
_entry.id   AF-A0A382M211-F1
#
_cell.length_a   1.000
_cell.length_b   1.000
_cell.length_c   1.000
_cell.angle_alpha   90.00
_cell.angle_beta   90.00
_cell.angle_gamma   90.00
#
_symmetry.space_group_name_H-M   'P 1'
#
loop_
_entity.id
_entity.type
_entity.pdbx_description
1 polymer ?
#
loop_
_entity_poly.entity_id
_entity_poly.type
_entity_poly.pdbx_seq_one_letter_code
_entity_poly.pdbx_strand_id
1 'polypeptide(L)'
;MNYHKLFFALIFFLMTLWYSCTPYQMSQKNFLSQNIDFLIVKGNDYWEKRADAEHAVWARNFLLKAHQLRPQDQETGLLYSRSCFFEGKYIEQNKLKRDSLFMEGALTALSIVLNIDPKEINSETILSPGDGQHLLVKKIENLNELSLPALYMFGMNLGEFIFP
;
A
#
# COMPACT_ATOMS: atom_id res chain seq x y z
N MET A 1 -43.94 25.94 -49.77
CA MET A 1 -43.82 24.50 -49.43
C MET A 1 -42.42 24.11 -48.94
N ASN A 2 -41.79 24.85 -48.02
CA ASN A 2 -40.45 24.49 -47.49
C ASN A 2 -40.31 24.54 -45.96
N TYR A 3 -41.31 25.07 -45.22
CA TYR A 3 -41.25 25.19 -43.76
C TYR A 3 -41.27 23.84 -43.04
N HIS A 4 -42.00 22.85 -43.56
CA HIS A 4 -42.00 21.50 -42.99
C HIS A 4 -40.63 20.83 -43.10
N LYS A 5 -39.92 20.98 -44.21
CA LYS A 5 -38.57 20.44 -44.39
C LYS A 5 -37.56 21.10 -43.45
N LEU A 6 -37.69 22.41 -43.25
CA LEU A 6 -36.85 23.16 -42.31
C LEU A 6 -37.12 22.76 -40.85
N PHE A 7 -38.38 22.53 -40.51
CA PHE A 7 -38.80 22.08 -39.18
C PHE A 7 -38.30 20.66 -38.86
N PHE A 8 -38.42 19.72 -39.80
CA PHE A 8 -37.88 18.37 -39.63
C PHE A 8 -36.35 18.35 -39.55
N ALA A 9 -35.66 19.21 -40.31
CA ALA A 9 -34.21 19.36 -40.22
C ALA A 9 -33.76 19.91 -38.85
N LEU A 10 -34.51 20.87 -38.29
CA LEU A 10 -34.25 21.43 -36.96
C LEU A 10 -34.42 20.37 -35.86
N ILE A 11 -35.49 19.56 -35.93
CA ILE A 11 -35.72 18.46 -34.98
C ILE A 11 -34.60 17.43 -35.07
N PHE A 12 -34.17 17.07 -36.28
CA PHE A 12 -33.10 16.10 -36.46
C PHE A 12 -31.76 16.62 -35.89
N PHE A 13 -31.46 17.90 -36.10
CA PHE A 13 -30.28 18.55 -35.53
C PHE A 13 -30.33 18.57 -33.99
N LEU A 14 -31.49 18.93 -33.41
CA LEU A 14 -31.71 18.91 -31.96
C LEU A 14 -31.56 17.49 -31.37
N MET A 15 -32.06 16.47 -32.06
CA MET A 15 -31.89 15.07 -31.63
C MET A 15 -30.41 14.65 -31.63
N THR A 16 -29.62 15.02 -32.64
CA THR A 16 -28.19 14.68 -32.69
C THR A 16 -27.37 15.34 -31.57
N LEU A 17 -27.76 16.54 -31.13
CA LEU A 17 -27.14 17.22 -29.99
C LEU A 17 -27.44 16.51 -28.66
N TRP A 18 -28.59 15.83 -28.55
CA TRP A 18 -28.98 15.10 -27.33
C TRP A 18 -28.25 13.76 -27.17
N TYR A 19 -27.83 13.11 -28.26
CA TYR A 19 -27.10 11.83 -28.21
C TYR A 19 -25.58 11.97 -28.00
N SER A 20 -25.05 13.21 -27.93
CA SER A 20 -23.60 13.46 -27.86
C SER A 20 -23.02 13.40 -26.43
N CYS A 21 -23.83 13.18 -25.41
CA CYS A 21 -23.37 12.95 -24.03
C CYS A 21 -23.50 11.47 -23.65
N THR A 22 -22.65 10.61 -24.23
CA THR A 22 -22.36 9.31 -23.61
C THR A 22 -21.21 9.51 -22.63
N PRO A 23 -21.44 9.55 -21.30
CA PRO A 23 -20.34 9.59 -20.36
C PRO A 23 -19.53 8.30 -20.54
N TYR A 24 -18.23 8.44 -20.80
CA TYR A 24 -17.31 7.31 -20.82
C TYR A 24 -17.41 6.56 -19.48
N GLN A 25 -18.07 5.41 -19.49
CA GLN A 25 -18.15 4.55 -18.31
C GLN A 25 -16.83 3.81 -18.15
N MET A 26 -15.93 4.41 -17.38
CA MET A 26 -14.70 3.77 -16.96
C MET A 26 -15.04 2.51 -16.13
N SER A 27 -14.35 1.40 -16.38
CA SER A 27 -14.64 0.14 -15.67
C SER A 27 -14.37 0.26 -14.17
N GLN A 28 -15.12 -0.49 -13.36
CA GLN A 28 -14.94 -0.52 -11.89
C GLN A 28 -13.50 -0.90 -11.47
N LYS A 29 -12.83 -1.75 -12.25
CA LYS A 29 -11.42 -2.12 -12.04
C LYS A 29 -10.49 -0.90 -12.21
N ASN A 30 -10.75 -0.07 -13.21
CA ASN A 30 -9.97 1.15 -13.46
C ASN A 30 -10.16 2.21 -12.36
N PHE A 31 -11.38 2.33 -11.82
CA PHE A 31 -11.65 3.22 -10.67
C PHE A 31 -10.91 2.76 -9.41
N LEU A 32 -10.95 1.45 -9.10
CA LEU A 32 -10.23 0.90 -7.95
C LEU A 32 -8.71 1.10 -8.10
N SER A 33 -8.13 0.86 -9.29
CA SER A 33 -6.70 1.09 -9.51
C SER A 33 -6.30 2.56 -9.33
N GLN A 34 -7.09 3.51 -9.87
CA GLN A 34 -6.82 4.95 -9.70
C GLN A 34 -6.89 5.39 -8.25
N ASN A 35 -7.82 4.82 -7.47
CA ASN A 35 -7.90 5.10 -6.04
C ASN A 35 -6.69 4.57 -5.28
N ILE A 36 -6.15 3.40 -5.66
CA ILE A 36 -4.94 2.88 -5.04
C ILE A 36 -3.73 3.75 -5.42
N ASP A 37 -3.61 4.16 -6.68
CA ASP A 37 -2.50 5.04 -7.11
C ASP A 37 -2.53 6.39 -6.39
N PHE A 38 -3.73 6.95 -6.17
CA PHE A 38 -3.90 8.14 -5.35
C PHE A 38 -3.38 7.94 -3.91
N LEU A 39 -3.69 6.80 -3.28
CA LEU A 39 -3.19 6.49 -1.93
C LEU A 39 -1.67 6.37 -1.92
N ILE A 40 -1.07 5.72 -2.91
CA ILE A 40 0.40 5.59 -3.03
C ILE A 40 1.03 6.97 -3.19
N VAL A 41 0.51 7.82 -4.08
CA VAL A 41 1.02 9.19 -4.29
C VAL A 41 0.95 10.01 -3.01
N LYS A 42 -0.18 9.96 -2.28
CA LYS A 42 -0.31 10.68 -1.00
C LYS A 42 0.63 10.13 0.08
N GLY A 43 0.76 8.81 0.17
CA GLY A 43 1.70 8.16 1.09
C GLY A 43 3.14 8.64 0.87
N ASN A 44 3.59 8.67 -0.39
CA ASN A 44 4.91 9.16 -0.76
C ASN A 44 5.09 10.66 -0.48
N ASP A 45 4.12 11.51 -0.87
CA ASP A 45 4.19 12.96 -0.63
C ASP A 45 4.31 13.31 0.86
N TYR A 46 3.59 12.60 1.72
CA TYR A 46 3.71 12.77 3.17
C TYR A 46 5.01 12.19 3.73
N TRP A 47 5.50 11.08 3.18
CA TRP A 47 6.77 10.49 3.60
C TRP A 47 7.96 11.42 3.37
N GLU A 48 7.97 12.17 2.28
CA GLU A 48 9.00 13.19 2.01
C GLU A 48 8.95 14.35 3.02
N LYS A 49 7.81 14.54 3.69
CA LYS A 49 7.58 15.58 4.70
C LYS A 49 7.62 15.05 6.14
N ARG A 50 8.04 13.79 6.34
CA ARG A 50 8.04 13.07 7.64
C ARG A 50 8.83 13.70 8.78
N ALA A 51 9.63 14.73 8.50
CA ALA A 51 10.25 15.54 9.56
C ALA A 51 9.19 16.18 10.46
N ASP A 52 7.99 16.43 9.92
CA ASP A 52 6.79 16.69 10.68
C ASP A 52 6.16 15.35 11.11
N ALA A 53 5.91 15.21 12.42
CA ALA A 53 5.38 13.99 13.00
C ALA A 53 3.98 13.63 12.46
N GLU A 54 3.13 14.62 12.20
CA GLU A 54 1.79 14.37 11.66
C GLU A 54 1.86 13.83 10.23
N HIS A 55 2.75 14.40 9.41
CA HIS A 55 2.99 13.90 8.05
C HIS A 55 3.54 12.47 8.06
N ALA A 56 4.42 12.11 8.99
CA ALA A 56 4.90 10.73 9.09
C ALA A 56 3.77 9.73 9.40
N VAL A 57 2.86 10.10 10.31
CA VAL A 57 1.68 9.28 10.65
C VAL A 57 0.74 9.16 9.44
N TRP A 58 0.49 10.25 8.72
CA TRP A 58 -0.32 10.21 7.51
C TRP A 58 0.31 9.37 6.41
N ALA A 59 1.62 9.48 6.21
CA ALA A 59 2.36 8.62 5.27
C ALA A 59 2.07 7.15 5.57
N ARG A 60 2.25 6.72 6.83
CA ARG A 60 1.97 5.34 7.24
C ARG A 60 0.52 4.95 6.95
N ASN A 61 -0.46 5.78 7.29
CA ASN A 61 -1.87 5.45 7.09
C ASN A 61 -2.26 5.30 5.61
N PHE A 62 -1.78 6.18 4.75
CA PHE A 62 -2.02 6.09 3.30
C PHE A 62 -1.33 4.85 2.71
N LEU A 63 -0.09 4.58 3.11
CA LEU A 63 0.68 3.43 2.64
C LEU A 63 0.09 2.10 3.12
N LEU A 64 -0.36 2.02 4.38
CA LEU A 64 -1.11 0.88 4.91
C LEU A 64 -2.32 0.58 4.01
N LYS A 65 -3.12 1.61 3.72
CA LYS A 65 -4.33 1.42 2.93
C LYS A 65 -4.02 0.99 1.49
N ALA A 66 -3.00 1.59 0.89
CA ALA A 66 -2.52 1.19 -0.43
C ALA A 66 -2.04 -0.27 -0.45
N HIS A 67 -1.21 -0.65 0.52
CA HIS A 67 -0.67 -2.01 0.63
C HIS A 67 -1.77 -3.06 0.86
N GLN A 68 -2.77 -2.77 1.70
CA GLN A 68 -3.93 -3.65 1.90
C GLN A 68 -4.73 -3.90 0.61
N LEU A 69 -4.82 -2.90 -0.27
CA LEU A 69 -5.57 -2.99 -1.52
C LEU A 69 -4.74 -3.54 -2.68
N ARG A 70 -3.40 -3.46 -2.60
CA ARG A 70 -2.45 -3.93 -3.61
C ARG A 70 -1.20 -4.54 -2.94
N PRO A 71 -1.33 -5.71 -2.29
CA PRO A 71 -0.22 -6.31 -1.52
C PRO A 71 0.96 -6.76 -2.37
N GLN A 72 0.76 -6.99 -3.68
CA GLN A 72 1.80 -7.34 -4.63
C GLN A 72 2.75 -6.17 -4.97
N ASP A 73 2.38 -4.94 -4.59
CA ASP A 73 3.24 -3.75 -4.73
C ASP A 73 4.26 -3.74 -3.59
N GLN A 74 5.40 -4.40 -3.83
CA GLN A 74 6.46 -4.58 -2.85
C GLN A 74 7.13 -3.25 -2.45
N GLU A 75 7.18 -2.27 -3.36
CA GLU A 75 7.74 -0.95 -3.06
C GLU A 75 6.87 -0.20 -2.05
N THR A 76 5.55 -0.20 -2.28
CA THR A 76 4.58 0.38 -1.34
C THR A 76 4.63 -0.34 0.01
N GLY A 77 4.70 -1.67 0.01
CA GLY A 77 4.83 -2.46 1.24
C GLY A 77 6.13 -2.19 1.99
N LEU A 78 7.25 -2.06 1.28
CA LEU A 78 8.54 -1.75 1.89
C LEU A 78 8.55 -0.35 2.51
N LEU A 79 7.98 0.64 1.82
CA LEU A 79 7.87 2.00 2.35
C LEU A 79 6.92 2.04 3.55
N TYR A 80 5.84 1.26 3.51
CA TYR A 80 4.95 1.09 4.64
C TYR A 80 5.69 0.52 5.86
N SER A 81 6.47 -0.56 5.70
CA SER A 81 7.31 -1.12 6.78
C SER A 81 8.29 -0.10 7.36
N ARG A 82 8.90 0.75 6.51
CA ARG A 82 9.75 1.87 6.94
C ARG A 82 8.98 2.92 7.75
N SER A 83 7.76 3.24 7.34
CA SER A 83 6.92 4.20 8.04
C SER A 83 6.48 3.70 9.42
N CYS A 84 6.21 2.40 9.56
CA CYS A 84 5.97 1.78 10.86
C CYS A 84 7.19 1.90 11.79
N PHE A 85 8.38 1.55 11.30
CA PHE A 85 9.62 1.70 12.06
C PHE A 85 9.82 3.16 12.50
N PHE A 86 9.66 4.11 11.58
CA PHE A 86 9.90 5.52 11.86
C PHE A 86 8.93 6.06 12.91
N GLU A 87 7.63 5.79 12.78
CA GLU A 87 6.62 6.21 13.76
C GLU A 87 6.88 5.56 15.12
N GLY A 88 7.16 4.25 15.15
CA GLY A 88 7.44 3.53 16.39
C GLY A 88 8.73 3.96 17.09
N LYS A 89 9.75 4.37 16.32
CA LYS A 89 11.05 4.76 16.89
C LYS A 89 11.10 6.23 17.33
N TYR A 90 10.52 7.13 16.54
CA TYR A 90 10.77 8.56 16.68
C TYR A 90 9.57 9.38 17.13
N ILE A 91 8.34 8.86 17.02
CA ILE A 91 7.11 9.63 17.27
C ILE A 91 6.32 9.05 18.43
N GLU A 92 5.95 7.77 18.36
CA GLU A 92 5.06 7.14 19.32
C GLU A 92 5.74 6.96 20.68
N GLN A 93 5.07 7.41 21.73
CA GLN A 93 5.57 7.36 23.11
C GLN A 93 4.96 6.20 23.90
N ASN A 94 3.77 5.74 23.49
CA ASN A 94 3.11 4.61 24.11
C ASN A 94 3.79 3.31 23.69
N LYS A 95 4.39 2.60 24.66
CA LYS A 95 5.09 1.34 24.41
C LYS A 95 4.25 0.30 23.66
N LEU A 96 2.98 0.10 24.03
CA LEU A 96 2.15 -0.92 23.38
C LEU A 96 1.90 -0.60 21.90
N LYS A 97 1.71 0.69 21.58
CA LYS A 97 1.57 1.13 20.19
C LYS A 97 2.88 1.02 19.42
N ARG A 98 4.02 1.37 20.04
CA ARG A 98 5.35 1.14 19.43
C ARG A 98 5.57 -0.33 19.08
N ASP A 99 5.33 -1.23 20.04
CA ASP A 99 5.49 -2.67 19.85
C ASP A 99 4.59 -3.18 18.70
N SER A 100 3.36 -2.67 18.61
CA SER A 100 2.45 -2.96 17.50
C SER A 100 3.00 -2.49 16.16
N LEU A 101 3.52 -1.25 16.08
CA LEU A 101 4.09 -0.69 14.85
C LEU A 101 5.30 -1.51 14.40
N PHE A 102 6.22 -1.83 15.30
CA PHE A 102 7.38 -2.64 14.97
C PHE A 102 6.98 -4.04 14.49
N MET A 103 6.05 -4.71 15.17
CA MET A 103 5.59 -6.02 14.72
C MET A 103 4.93 -5.94 13.33
N GLU A 104 4.08 -4.93 13.10
CA GLU A 104 3.42 -4.72 11.81
C GLU A 104 4.44 -4.48 10.69
N GLY A 105 5.43 -3.60 10.92
CA GLY A 105 6.51 -3.35 9.99
C GLY A 105 7.38 -4.57 9.71
N ALA A 106 7.66 -5.40 10.73
CA ALA A 106 8.42 -6.64 10.58
C ALA A 106 7.65 -7.67 9.73
N LEU A 107 6.37 -7.89 10.02
CA LEU A 107 5.54 -8.86 9.29
C LEU A 107 5.37 -8.46 7.82
N THR A 108 5.16 -7.17 7.53
CA THR A 108 5.10 -6.67 6.14
C THR A 108 6.43 -6.83 5.41
N ALA A 109 7.55 -6.50 6.05
CA ALA A 109 8.85 -6.72 5.44
C ALA A 109 9.12 -8.21 5.16
N LEU A 110 8.73 -9.07 6.10
CA LEU A 110 8.89 -10.51 5.96
C LEU A 110 8.04 -11.08 4.83
N SER A 111 6.81 -10.59 4.62
CA SER A 111 5.98 -11.04 3.50
C SER A 111 6.61 -10.77 2.14
N ILE A 112 7.29 -9.63 2.00
CA ILE A 112 8.06 -9.28 0.82
C ILE A 112 9.26 -10.22 0.65
N VAL A 113 10.02 -10.47 1.73
CA VAL A 113 11.18 -11.38 1.72
C VAL A 113 10.77 -12.79 1.30
N LEU A 114 9.68 -13.31 1.86
CA LEU A 114 9.22 -14.67 1.60
C LEU A 114 8.36 -14.80 0.33
N ASN A 115 8.03 -13.66 -0.30
CA ASN A 115 7.12 -13.52 -1.43
C ASN A 115 5.79 -14.25 -1.22
N ILE A 116 5.14 -13.99 -0.09
CA ILE A 116 3.84 -14.56 0.28
C ILE A 116 2.84 -13.45 0.62
N ASP A 117 1.55 -13.75 0.55
CA ASP A 117 0.50 -12.77 0.89
C ASP A 117 0.67 -12.36 2.37
N PRO A 118 0.69 -11.04 2.69
CA PRO A 118 0.77 -10.56 4.06
C PRO A 118 -0.27 -11.18 5.02
N LYS A 119 -1.42 -11.63 4.50
CA LYS A 119 -2.47 -12.30 5.30
C LYS A 119 -2.10 -13.71 5.74
N GLU A 120 -1.14 -14.34 5.09
CA GLU A 120 -0.66 -15.69 5.40
C GLU A 120 0.45 -15.67 6.46
N ILE A 121 0.97 -14.49 6.81
CA ILE A 121 1.99 -14.32 7.83
C ILE A 121 1.37 -13.78 9.12
N ASN A 122 1.77 -14.38 10.23
CA ASN A 122 1.45 -13.89 11.56
C ASN A 122 2.69 -13.95 12.47
N SER A 123 2.58 -13.41 13.68
CA SER A 123 3.67 -13.42 14.67
C SER A 123 4.12 -14.83 15.04
N GLU A 124 3.24 -15.83 14.99
CA GLU A 124 3.58 -17.24 15.26
C GLU A 124 4.56 -17.80 14.22
N THR A 125 4.47 -17.32 12.97
CA THR A 125 5.39 -17.68 11.88
C THR A 125 6.84 -17.28 12.21
N ILE A 126 7.02 -16.20 12.99
CA ILE A 126 8.34 -15.67 13.41
C ILE A 126 8.78 -16.27 14.75
N LEU A 127 7.85 -16.37 15.70
CA LEU A 127 8.15 -16.61 17.11
C LEU A 127 8.12 -18.09 17.51
N SER A 128 7.60 -18.99 16.66
CA SER A 128 7.55 -20.43 16.96
C SER A 128 8.94 -21.08 16.87
N PRO A 129 9.49 -21.61 17.98
CA PRO A 129 10.77 -22.34 17.95
C PRO A 129 10.66 -23.62 17.11
N GLY A 130 11.75 -24.01 16.42
CA GLY A 130 11.81 -25.23 15.62
C GLY A 130 11.59 -24.98 14.12
N ASP A 131 10.61 -25.65 13.51
CA ASP A 131 10.43 -25.70 12.06
C ASP A 131 10.25 -24.32 11.40
N GLY A 132 9.60 -23.37 12.09
CA GLY A 132 9.42 -22.00 11.61
C GLY A 132 10.75 -21.24 11.47
N GLN A 133 11.65 -21.36 12.44
CA GLN A 133 12.98 -20.73 12.40
C GLN A 133 13.86 -21.37 11.31
N HIS A 134 13.85 -22.70 11.19
CA HIS A 134 14.59 -23.39 10.12
C HIS A 134 14.09 -23.01 8.72
N LEU A 135 12.77 -22.86 8.54
CA LEU A 135 12.18 -22.38 7.29
C LEU A 135 12.62 -20.95 6.97
N LEU A 136 12.61 -20.06 7.96
CA LEU A 136 13.07 -18.68 7.84
C LEU A 136 14.54 -18.60 7.41
N VAL A 137 15.43 -19.31 8.10
CA VAL A 137 16.87 -19.35 7.78
C VAL A 137 17.07 -19.85 6.35
N LYS A 138 16.46 -20.99 5.99
CA LYS A 138 16.58 -21.56 4.64
C LYS A 138 16.05 -20.61 3.57
N LYS A 139 14.95 -19.91 3.82
CA LYS A 139 14.43 -18.91 2.87
C LYS A 139 15.37 -17.72 2.73
N ILE A 140 15.96 -17.24 3.83
CA ILE A 140 16.92 -16.13 3.85
C ILE A 140 18.22 -16.48 3.10
N GLU A 141 18.76 -17.68 3.30
CA GLU A 141 19.99 -18.14 2.64
C GLU A 141 19.89 -18.18 1.10
N ASN A 142 18.67 -18.32 0.57
CA ASN A 142 18.41 -18.42 -0.86
C ASN A 142 17.81 -17.14 -1.46
N LEU A 143 17.84 -16.01 -0.74
CA LEU A 143 17.29 -14.75 -1.23
C LEU A 143 18.11 -14.17 -2.38
N ASN A 144 17.41 -13.49 -3.28
CA ASN A 144 18.05 -12.63 -4.25
C ASN A 144 18.42 -11.27 -3.61
N GLU A 145 19.33 -10.54 -4.25
CA GLU A 145 19.76 -9.22 -3.76
C GLU A 145 18.61 -8.19 -3.72
N LEU A 146 17.57 -8.36 -4.56
CA LEU A 146 16.41 -7.46 -4.59
C LEU A 146 15.59 -7.51 -3.30
N SER A 147 15.65 -8.60 -2.55
CA SER A 147 14.97 -8.74 -1.25
C SER A 147 15.74 -8.13 -0.07
N LEU A 148 17.00 -7.70 -0.25
CA LEU A 148 17.84 -7.17 0.83
C LEU A 148 17.23 -5.96 1.55
N PRO A 149 16.61 -4.96 0.87
CA PRO A 149 15.98 -3.84 1.56
C PRO A 149 14.84 -4.28 2.48
N ALA A 150 14.07 -5.30 2.08
CA ALA A 150 13.01 -5.85 2.90
C ALA A 150 13.58 -6.65 4.07
N LEU A 151 14.61 -7.48 3.85
CA LEU A 151 15.28 -8.21 4.92
C LEU A 151 15.87 -7.27 5.98
N TYR A 152 16.49 -6.17 5.55
CA TYR A 152 16.98 -5.13 6.44
C TYR A 152 15.85 -4.55 7.29
N MET A 153 14.71 -4.20 6.67
CA MET A 153 13.57 -3.64 7.40
C MET A 153 12.90 -4.64 8.35
N PHE A 154 12.88 -5.93 7.98
CA PHE A 154 12.45 -7.00 8.88
C PHE A 154 13.33 -7.03 10.14
N GLY A 155 14.65 -7.06 9.97
CA GLY A 155 15.60 -7.08 11.08
C GLY A 155 15.52 -5.83 11.96
N MET A 156 15.42 -4.64 11.37
CA MET A 156 15.31 -3.38 12.10
C MET A 156 14.05 -3.32 12.98
N ASN A 157 12.90 -3.64 12.39
CA ASN A 157 11.63 -3.65 13.13
C ASN A 157 11.60 -4.74 14.21
N LEU A 158 12.00 -5.97 13.87
CA LEU A 158 12.00 -7.06 14.84
C LEU A 158 12.99 -6.81 15.99
N GLY A 159 14.15 -6.21 15.68
CA GLY A 159 15.14 -5.83 16.66
C GLY A 159 14.59 -4.87 17.72
N GLU A 160 13.91 -3.80 17.29
CA GLU A 160 13.26 -2.84 18.22
C GLU A 160 12.10 -3.46 19.00
N PHE A 161 11.39 -4.44 18.42
CA PHE A 161 10.33 -5.15 19.13
C PHE A 161 10.89 -6.04 20.26
N ILE A 162 11.98 -6.75 20.01
CA ILE A 162 12.59 -7.69 20.98
C ILE A 162 13.49 -6.96 21.99
N PHE A 163 14.23 -5.95 21.53
CA PHE A 163 15.22 -5.21 22.30
C PHE A 163 14.86 -3.70 22.31
N PRO A 164 13.78 -3.31 23.00
CA PRO A 164 13.16 -1.97 22.92
C PRO A 164 13.93 -0.83 23.60
#